data_AF-A0A1M4V4J6-F1
#
_entry.id   AF-A0A1M4V4J6-F1
#
_cell.length_a   1.000
_cell.length_b   1.000
_cell.length_c   1.000
_cell.angle_alpha   90.00
_cell.angle_beta   90.00
_cell.angle_gamma   90.00
#
_symmetry.space_group_name_H-M   'P 1'
#
loop_
_entity.id
_entity.type
_entity.pdbx_description
1 polymer ?
#
loop_
_entity_poly.entity_id
_entity_poly.type
_entity_poly.pdbx_seq_one_letter_code
_entity_poly.pdbx_strand_id
1 'polypeptide(L)' 'MFENHSERILNYFENRSANAAAESFNAKLKAFRASFRGVSDMKFFLYRVTKIYA' A
#
# COMPACT_ATOMS: atom_id res chain seq x y z
N MET A 1 7.98 2.79 30.08
CA MET A 1 7.14 1.92 29.20
C MET A 1 6.45 2.69 28.06
N PHE A 2 6.55 4.03 27.97
CA PHE A 2 6.01 4.81 26.83
C PHE A 2 7.09 5.39 25.91
N GLU A 3 8.36 5.39 26.31
CA GLU A 3 9.44 6.05 25.56
C GLU A 3 9.81 5.32 24.26
N ASN A 4 9.89 3.99 24.25
CA ASN A 4 10.31 3.20 23.07
C ASN A 4 9.36 3.24 21.86
N HIS A 5 8.16 3.79 22.00
CA HIS A 5 7.18 3.89 20.91
C HIS A 5 6.83 5.34 20.55
N SER A 6 7.34 6.30 21.32
CA SER A 6 7.09 7.73 21.12
C SER A 6 7.49 8.19 19.71
N GLU A 7 8.68 7.78 19.24
CA GLU A 7 9.17 8.12 17.89
C GLU A 7 8.29 7.54 16.78
N ARG A 8 7.79 6.31 16.92
CA ARG A 8 6.88 5.71 15.92
C ARG A 8 5.53 6.41 15.90
N ILE A 9 5.03 6.81 17.06
CA ILE A 9 3.76 7.54 17.20
C ILE A 9 3.89 8.92 16.57
N LEU A 10 4.96 9.67 16.87
CA LEU A 10 5.24 10.97 16.26
C LEU A 10 5.39 10.86 14.73
N ASN A 11 6.17 9.90 14.25
CA ASN A 11 6.34 9.63 12.82
C ASN A 11 5.01 9.28 12.12
N TYR A 12 4.09 8.59 12.79
CA TYR A 12 2.76 8.29 12.26
C TYR A 12 1.93 9.56 12.03
N PHE A 13 2.07 10.57 12.91
CA PHE A 13 1.38 11.85 12.77
C PHE A 13 2.05 12.77 11.75
N GLU A 14 3.38 12.84 11.71
CA GLU A 14 4.11 13.65 10.71
C GLU A 14 3.91 13.12 9.29
N ASN A 15 3.96 11.80 9.10
CA ASN A 15 3.78 11.16 7.79
C ASN A 15 2.35 10.66 7.57
N ARG A 16 1.35 11.19 8.29
CA ARG A 16 -0.04 10.70 8.22
C ARG A 16 -0.58 10.69 6.79
N SER A 17 -0.33 11.74 6.02
CA SER A 17 -0.75 11.83 4.62
C SER A 17 -0.06 10.78 3.75
N ALA A 18 1.22 10.50 4.00
CA ALA A 18 1.98 9.47 3.28
C ALA A 18 1.51 8.05 3.66
N ASN A 19 1.23 7.81 4.94
CA ASN A 19 0.69 6.53 5.40
C ASN A 19 -0.74 6.28 4.87
N ALA A 20 -1.60 7.31 4.87
CA ALA A 20 -2.93 7.22 4.28
C ALA A 20 -2.87 6.94 2.77
N ALA A 21 -1.92 7.56 2.05
CA ALA A 21 -1.69 7.28 0.64
C ALA A 21 -1.23 5.82 0.41
N ALA A 22 -0.32 5.32 1.25
CA ALA A 22 0.16 3.94 1.19
C ALA A 22 -0.95 2.92 1.53
N GLU A 23 -1.77 3.20 2.54
CA GLU A 23 -2.93 2.38 2.93
C GLU A 23 -3.97 2.35 1.80
N SER A 24 -4.28 3.50 1.19
CA SER A 24 -5.19 3.60 0.04
C SER A 24 -4.64 2.82 -1.17
N PHE A 25 -3.35 2.93 -1.44
CA PHE A 25 -2.71 2.18 -2.52
C PHE A 25 -2.76 0.67 -2.27
N ASN A 26 -2.47 0.22 -1.04
CA ASN A 26 -2.55 -1.19 -0.65
C ASN A 26 -3.98 -1.73 -0.77
N ALA A 27 -5.00 -0.95 -0.40
CA ALA A 27 -6.39 -1.33 -0.55
C ALA A 27 -6.79 -1.49 -2.02
N LYS A 28 -6.39 -0.52 -2.88
CA LYS A 28 -6.62 -0.57 -4.32
C LYS A 28 -5.94 -1.78 -4.96
N LEU A 29 -4.69 -2.06 -4.60
CA LEU A 29 -3.94 -3.22 -5.10
C LEU A 29 -4.58 -4.55 -4.68
N LYS A 30 -5.07 -4.66 -3.43
CA LYS A 30 -5.79 -5.84 -2.94
C LYS A 30 -7.09 -6.06 -3.72
N ALA A 31 -7.89 -5.01 -3.92
CA ALA A 31 -9.12 -5.09 -4.70
C ALA A 31 -8.85 -5.51 -6.15
N PHE A 32 -7.82 -4.92 -6.78
CA PHE A 32 -7.38 -5.29 -8.11
C PHE A 32 -6.97 -6.77 -8.18
N ARG A 33 -6.14 -7.24 -7.25
CA ARG A 33 -5.73 -8.66 -7.17
C ARG A 33 -6.93 -9.60 -6.99
N ALA A 34 -7.94 -9.21 -6.20
CA ALA A 34 -9.13 -10.03 -5.96
C ALA A 34 -10.00 -10.23 -7.21
N SER A 35 -9.92 -9.33 -8.20
CA SER A 35 -10.61 -9.51 -9.49
C SER A 35 -10.02 -10.64 -10.36
N PHE A 36 -8.81 -11.12 -10.04
CA PHE A 36 -8.16 -12.21 -10.78
C PHE A 36 -8.26 -13.52 -9.98
N ARG A 37 -8.54 -14.64 -10.66
CA ARG A 37 -8.55 -15.99 -10.06
C ARG A 37 -7.15 -16.59 -9.94
N GLY A 38 -6.18 -15.76 -9.57
CA GLY A 38 -4.75 -16.10 -9.54
C GLY A 38 -3.91 -15.16 -10.41
N VAL A 39 -2.64 -15.01 -10.03
CA VAL A 39 -1.63 -14.26 -10.81
C VAL A 39 -0.56 -15.27 -11.22
N SER A 40 -0.62 -15.75 -12.46
CA SER A 40 0.37 -16.67 -13.03
C SER A 40 1.58 -15.92 -13.62
N ASP A 41 1.36 -14.72 -14.16
CA ASP A 41 2.41 -13.86 -14.72
C ASP A 41 2.55 -12.57 -13.92
N MET A 42 3.62 -12.51 -13.12
CA MET A 42 3.94 -11.36 -12.29
C MET A 42 4.35 -10.12 -13.11
N LYS A 43 5.02 -10.30 -14.25
CA LYS A 43 5.45 -9.18 -15.11
C LYS A 43 4.23 -8.52 -15.75
N PHE A 44 3.31 -9.33 -16.25
CA PHE A 44 2.05 -8.83 -16.81
C PHE A 44 1.18 -8.16 -15.73
N PHE A 45 1.12 -8.74 -14.52
CA PHE A 45 0.40 -8.13 -13.41
C PHE A 45 0.97 -6.76 -13.03
N LEU A 46 2.30 -6.64 -12.87
CA LEU A 46 2.97 -5.37 -12.58
C LEU A 46 2.74 -4.33 -13.68
N TYR A 47 2.79 -4.73 -14.96
CA TYR A 47 2.48 -3.85 -16.09
C TYR A 47 1.06 -3.28 -16.01
N ARG A 48 0.07 -4.10 -15.59
CA ARG A 48 -1.31 -3.65 -15.43
C ARG A 48 -1.48 -2.73 -14.23
N VAL A 49 -0.80 -3.01 -13.12
CA VAL A 49 -0.81 -2.14 -11.93
C VAL A 49 -0.25 -0.77 -12.27
N THR A 50 0.90 -0.69 -12.95
CA THR A 50 1.45 0.60 -13.37
C THR A 50 0.56 1.30 -14.38
N LYS A 51 -0.08 0.61 -15.32
CA LYS A 51 -1.02 1.28 -16.25
C LYS A 51 -2.28 1.86 -15.61
N ILE A 52 -2.70 1.38 -14.45
CA ILE A 52 -3.94 1.83 -13.77
C ILE A 52 -3.63 2.88 -12.69
N TYR A 53 -2.46 2.78 -12.05
CA TYR A 53 -2.12 3.57 -10.87
C TYR A 53 -0.86 4.46 -11.03
N ALA A 54 -0.22 4.48 -12.20
CA ALA A 54 0.87 5.41 -12.56
C ALA A 54 0.42 6.31 -13.72
#